data_AF-A0A8I3A182-F1
#
_entry.id   AF-A0A8I3A182-F1
#
_cell.length_a   1.000
_cell.length_b   1.000
_cell.length_c   1.000
_cell.angle_alpha   90.00
_cell.angle_beta   90.00
_cell.angle_gamma   90.00
#
_symmetry.space_group_name_H-M   'P 1'
#
loop_
_entity.id
_entity.type
_entity.pdbx_description
1 polymer ?
#
loop_
_entity_poly.entity_id
_entity_poly.type
_entity_poly.pdbx_seq_one_letter_code
_entity_poly.pdbx_strand_id
1 'polypeptide(L)'
;MRSNAHPHQSAYEICKANNSPRGNPLRTAGSTPRPTPRRPSRRAPGLPSALPTTSSSRIEDVASAHDAGRPAACTARAGDVRIPAVPRFFQFYTPHDDELTVSLLRCAHESGSTTSMQRTDTWQLGWRHVDVATSNRDLNRGSGADLGLSDPFFRARLRGKGIDPAEQPEKATAMWMDSIWHGRAWSWDKAVRALSAAVVCLAQQEGHAVGNIAQADQTC
;
A
#
# COMPACT_ATOMS: atom_id res chain seq x y z
N MET A 1 15.44 -39.08 23.96
CA MET A 1 15.59 -37.92 23.05
C MET A 1 14.31 -37.10 23.12
N ARG A 2 14.32 -35.94 23.81
CA ARG A 2 13.18 -35.02 23.79
C ARG A 2 13.31 -34.15 22.54
N SER A 3 12.33 -34.22 21.65
CA SER A 3 12.18 -33.32 20.51
C SER A 3 11.96 -31.90 21.03
N ASN A 4 12.96 -31.03 20.90
CA ASN A 4 12.81 -29.59 21.12
C ASN A 4 12.16 -28.97 19.88
N ALA A 5 10.88 -29.28 19.65
CA ALA A 5 10.06 -28.50 18.74
C ALA A 5 9.91 -27.10 19.34
N HIS A 6 10.72 -26.15 18.85
CA HIS A 6 10.47 -24.74 19.09
C HIS A 6 9.11 -24.43 18.43
N PRO A 7 8.16 -23.77 19.11
CA PRO A 7 6.93 -23.36 18.44
C PRO A 7 7.32 -22.53 17.22
N HIS A 8 6.76 -22.84 16.05
CA HIS A 8 7.00 -22.09 14.81
C HIS A 8 6.54 -20.64 15.01
N GLN A 9 7.40 -19.79 15.56
CA GLN A 9 7.16 -18.37 15.66
C GLN A 9 7.19 -17.81 14.24
N SER A 10 6.15 -17.07 13.88
CA SER A 10 6.13 -16.38 12.60
C SER A 10 7.26 -15.36 12.55
N ALA A 11 7.75 -15.04 11.34
CA ALA A 11 8.72 -13.96 11.14
C ALA A 11 8.27 -12.64 11.79
N TYR A 12 6.95 -12.44 11.92
CA TYR A 12 6.35 -11.30 12.60
C TYR A 12 6.61 -11.30 14.11
N GLU A 13 6.40 -12.43 14.78
CA GLU A 13 6.66 -12.55 16.23
C GLU A 13 8.15 -12.41 16.55
N ILE A 14 9.03 -12.92 15.69
CA ILE A 14 10.48 -12.75 15.85
C ILE A 14 10.88 -11.28 15.64
N CYS A 15 10.36 -10.61 14.60
CA CYS A 15 10.59 -9.18 14.39
C CYS A 15 10.05 -8.31 15.53
N LYS A 16 8.94 -8.68 16.17
CA LYS A 16 8.45 -7.98 17.37
C LYS A 16 9.40 -8.18 18.55
N ALA A 17 9.79 -9.42 18.82
CA ALA A 17 10.70 -9.74 19.92
C ALA A 17 12.04 -8.98 19.77
N ASN A 18 12.57 -8.93 18.55
CA ASN A 18 13.83 -8.25 18.25
C ASN A 18 13.70 -6.71 18.22
N ASN A 19 12.49 -6.15 18.07
CA ASN A 19 12.23 -4.71 18.24
C ASN A 19 12.10 -4.28 19.71
N SER A 20 12.08 -5.20 20.67
CA SER A 20 12.10 -4.87 22.10
C SER A 20 13.47 -4.31 22.51
N PRO A 21 13.55 -3.38 23.49
CA PRO A 21 14.83 -2.83 23.97
C PRO A 21 15.86 -3.87 24.42
N ARG A 22 15.42 -5.10 24.74
CA ARG A 22 16.25 -6.22 25.19
C ARG A 22 16.59 -7.24 24.07
N GLY A 23 16.06 -7.07 22.86
CA GLY A 23 15.96 -8.13 21.86
C GLY A 23 17.09 -8.21 20.82
N ASN A 24 17.91 -7.17 20.65
CA ASN A 24 18.94 -7.18 19.60
C ASN A 24 20.28 -6.58 20.07
N PRO A 25 21.35 -7.39 20.24
CA PRO A 25 22.68 -6.90 20.61
C PRO A 25 23.36 -6.07 19.51
N LEU A 26 22.84 -6.06 18.27
CA LEU A 26 23.30 -5.17 17.19
C LEU A 26 22.68 -3.77 17.26
N ARG A 27 21.79 -3.51 18.23
CA ARG A 27 21.14 -2.21 18.43
C ARG A 27 22.10 -1.24 19.12
N THR A 28 22.72 -0.35 18.35
CA THR A 28 23.34 0.84 18.94
C THR A 28 22.22 1.74 19.48
N ALA A 29 22.31 2.10 20.77
CA ALA A 29 21.41 3.07 21.38
C ALA A 29 21.63 4.44 20.71
N GLY A 30 20.71 4.89 19.86
CA GLY A 30 20.75 6.29 19.39
C GLY A 30 20.11 6.63 18.04
N SER A 31 19.72 5.68 17.19
CA SER A 31 19.06 6.03 15.92
C SER A 31 17.55 6.15 16.09
N THR A 32 17.08 7.27 16.65
CA THR A 32 15.75 7.76 16.26
C THR A 32 15.74 7.94 14.75
N PRO A 33 14.73 7.42 14.01
CA PRO A 33 14.59 7.75 12.60
C PRO A 33 14.50 9.27 12.50
N ARG A 34 15.54 9.90 11.96
CA ARG A 34 15.49 11.33 11.68
C ARG A 34 14.34 11.50 10.69
N PRO A 35 13.34 12.37 10.95
CA PRO A 35 12.32 12.66 9.96
C PRO A 35 13.06 13.14 8.71
N THR A 36 13.13 12.28 7.69
CA THR A 36 13.70 12.68 6.42
C THR A 36 12.74 13.72 5.86
N PRO A 37 13.20 14.94 5.55
CA PRO A 37 12.34 15.91 4.90
C PRO A 37 11.75 15.24 3.66
N ARG A 38 10.42 15.32 3.49
CA ARG A 38 9.70 14.76 2.34
C ARG A 38 10.34 15.32 1.08
N ARG A 39 11.27 14.57 0.49
CA ARG A 39 11.87 14.95 -0.78
C ARG A 39 10.78 14.72 -1.83
N PRO A 40 10.43 15.74 -2.64
CA PRO A 40 9.55 15.49 -3.77
C PRO A 40 10.19 14.38 -4.61
N SER A 41 9.40 13.37 -4.97
CA SER A 41 9.88 12.23 -5.74
C SER A 41 10.48 12.75 -7.06
N ARG A 42 11.82 12.75 -7.17
CA ARG A 42 12.49 13.18 -8.40
C ARG A 42 12.44 12.02 -9.37
N ARG A 43 11.37 11.96 -10.15
CA ARG A 43 11.09 10.88 -11.10
C ARG A 43 11.66 11.20 -12.47
N ALA A 44 12.18 10.17 -13.15
CA ALA A 44 12.49 10.25 -14.57
C ALA A 44 11.18 10.53 -15.36
N PRO A 45 11.09 11.66 -16.06
CA PRO A 45 9.91 12.01 -16.84
C PRO A 45 9.76 11.06 -18.05
N GLY A 46 8.52 10.67 -18.39
CA GLY A 46 8.24 9.87 -19.60
C GLY A 46 8.38 8.35 -19.47
N LEU A 47 8.62 7.81 -18.28
CA LEU A 47 8.48 6.38 -17.98
C LEU A 47 7.21 6.13 -17.19
N PRO A 48 6.50 4.99 -17.32
CA PRO A 48 5.40 4.64 -16.42
C PRO A 48 5.87 4.27 -15.01
N SER A 49 4.99 4.36 -14.00
CA SER A 49 5.30 3.91 -12.64
C SER A 49 4.08 3.32 -11.94
N ALA A 50 4.34 2.34 -11.08
CA ALA A 50 3.35 1.72 -10.23
C ALA A 50 3.43 2.26 -8.80
N LEU A 51 2.31 2.76 -8.27
CA LEU A 51 2.17 3.10 -6.87
C LEU A 51 1.68 1.88 -6.09
N PRO A 52 2.48 1.31 -5.17
CA PRO A 52 2.05 0.18 -4.33
C PRO A 52 1.17 0.63 -3.17
N THR A 53 0.23 -0.20 -2.70
CA THR A 53 -0.52 0.06 -1.44
C THR A 53 0.36 0.13 -0.20
N THR A 54 1.62 -0.31 -0.27
CA THR A 54 2.63 -0.19 0.79
C THR A 54 3.45 1.10 0.69
N SER A 55 2.96 2.10 -0.05
CA SER A 55 3.62 3.38 -0.23
C SER A 55 3.55 4.24 1.04
N SER A 56 4.65 4.94 1.34
CA SER A 56 4.73 6.01 2.35
C SER A 56 4.28 7.37 1.81
N SER A 57 3.52 7.37 0.71
CA SER A 57 2.97 8.57 0.09
C SER A 57 1.53 8.32 -0.29
N ARG A 58 0.72 9.37 -0.18
CA ARG A 58 -0.69 9.35 -0.58
C ARG A 58 -0.81 9.22 -2.09
N ILE A 59 -1.93 8.68 -2.55
CA ILE A 59 -2.18 8.48 -3.99
C ILE A 59 -2.21 9.85 -4.70
N GLU A 60 -2.87 10.82 -4.08
CA GLU A 60 -3.06 12.19 -4.58
C GLU A 60 -1.74 12.96 -4.65
N ASP A 61 -0.86 12.77 -3.65
CA ASP A 61 0.46 13.40 -3.61
C ASP A 61 1.34 12.88 -4.78
N VAL A 62 1.29 11.58 -5.04
CA VAL A 62 2.05 10.94 -6.14
C VAL A 62 1.48 11.35 -7.49
N ALA A 63 0.15 11.43 -7.62
CA ALA A 63 -0.51 11.92 -8.82
C ALA A 63 -0.15 13.38 -9.12
N SER A 64 -0.19 14.25 -8.10
CA SER A 64 0.20 15.66 -8.20
C SER A 64 1.67 15.82 -8.61
N ALA A 65 2.56 15.02 -8.01
CA ALA A 65 3.98 15.01 -8.38
C ALA A 65 4.20 14.53 -9.83
N HIS A 66 3.39 13.58 -10.30
CA HIS A 66 3.42 13.12 -11.68
C HIS A 66 2.97 14.21 -12.66
N ASP A 67 1.90 14.95 -12.34
CA ASP A 67 1.41 16.07 -13.15
C ASP A 67 2.40 17.24 -13.19
N ALA A 68 3.03 17.57 -12.06
CA ALA A 68 4.03 18.63 -11.99
C ALA A 68 5.36 18.26 -12.70
N GLY A 69 5.75 16.98 -12.64
CA GLY A 69 7.03 16.51 -13.17
C GLY A 69 7.10 16.50 -14.70
N ARG A 70 5.99 16.27 -15.41
CA ARG A 70 5.99 16.20 -16.88
C ARG A 70 6.28 17.55 -17.55
N PRO A 71 5.58 18.66 -17.23
CA PRO A 71 5.88 19.97 -17.81
C PRO A 71 7.27 20.48 -17.43
N ALA A 72 7.67 20.33 -16.15
CA ALA A 72 8.97 20.78 -15.65
C ALA A 72 10.15 20.08 -16.36
N ALA A 73 9.94 18.86 -16.81
CA ALA A 73 10.92 18.10 -17.56
C ALA A 73 11.04 18.51 -19.03
N CYS A 74 9.91 18.89 -19.65
CA CYS A 74 9.91 19.44 -21.00
C CYS A 74 10.61 20.81 -21.04
N THR A 75 10.53 21.62 -19.97
CA THR A 75 11.16 22.95 -19.92
C THR A 75 12.63 22.94 -19.49
N ALA A 76 13.07 21.95 -18.70
CA ALA A 76 14.43 21.91 -18.14
C ALA A 76 15.52 21.41 -19.09
N ARG A 77 15.17 20.73 -20.20
CA ARG A 77 16.12 20.37 -21.26
C ARG A 77 15.99 21.40 -22.38
N ALA A 78 17.06 22.13 -22.67
CA ALA A 78 17.12 23.03 -23.83
C ALA A 78 16.96 22.22 -25.13
N GLY A 79 15.77 22.27 -25.73
CA GLY A 79 15.39 21.60 -26.99
C GLY A 79 13.94 21.10 -26.99
N ASP A 80 13.38 20.85 -28.17
CA ASP A 80 12.01 20.36 -28.40
C ASP A 80 11.78 18.89 -27.97
N VAL A 81 12.22 18.52 -26.76
CA VAL A 81 12.05 17.16 -26.24
C VAL A 81 10.61 16.98 -25.77
N ARG A 82 9.78 16.39 -26.64
CA ARG A 82 8.40 16.02 -26.31
C ARG A 82 8.39 14.77 -25.42
N ILE A 83 8.01 14.94 -24.16
CA ILE A 83 7.83 13.83 -23.22
C ILE A 83 6.37 13.35 -23.30
N PRO A 84 6.11 12.11 -23.73
CA PRO A 84 4.75 11.61 -23.87
C PRO A 84 4.05 11.52 -22.52
N ALA A 85 2.72 11.64 -22.54
CA ALA A 85 1.90 11.21 -21.42
C ALA A 85 2.06 9.69 -21.26
N VAL A 86 2.22 9.23 -20.02
CA VAL A 86 2.41 7.82 -19.70
C VAL A 86 1.33 7.35 -18.73
N PRO A 87 0.90 6.08 -18.83
CA PRO A 87 -0.08 5.53 -17.91
C PRO A 87 0.44 5.54 -16.47
N ARG A 88 -0.47 5.77 -15.53
CA ARG A 88 -0.25 5.64 -14.09
C ARG A 88 -0.78 4.30 -13.64
N PHE A 89 0.09 3.49 -13.07
CA PHE A 89 -0.29 2.18 -12.56
C PHE A 89 -0.53 2.27 -11.05
N PHE A 90 -1.59 1.61 -10.57
CA PHE A 90 -1.83 1.38 -9.16
C PHE A 90 -1.65 -0.10 -8.84
N GLN A 91 -0.67 -0.45 -8.00
CA GLN A 91 -0.45 -1.82 -7.58
C GLN A 91 -1.05 -2.03 -6.19
N PHE A 92 -2.00 -2.96 -6.06
CA PHE A 92 -2.67 -3.19 -4.80
C PHE A 92 -2.57 -4.64 -4.32
N TYR A 93 -2.46 -4.79 -3.01
CA TYR A 93 -2.79 -6.01 -2.30
C TYR A 93 -4.27 -5.93 -1.97
N THR A 94 -5.05 -6.95 -2.28
CA THR A 94 -6.49 -6.97 -1.95
C THR A 94 -6.67 -7.00 -0.44
N PRO A 95 -7.23 -5.94 0.17
CA PRO A 95 -7.53 -5.96 1.59
C PRO A 95 -8.58 -7.01 1.95
N HIS A 96 -8.67 -7.28 3.26
CA HIS A 96 -9.72 -8.12 3.80
C HIS A 96 -11.13 -7.61 3.52
N ASP A 97 -11.29 -6.30 3.69
CA ASP A 97 -12.53 -5.59 3.55
C ASP A 97 -12.72 -5.21 2.08
N ASP A 98 -13.79 -5.72 1.47
CA ASP A 98 -14.08 -5.47 0.06
C ASP A 98 -14.38 -3.98 -0.17
N GLU A 99 -14.98 -3.29 0.80
CA GLU A 99 -15.25 -1.85 0.72
C GLU A 99 -13.95 -1.03 0.78
N LEU A 100 -12.97 -1.48 1.58
CA LEU A 100 -11.63 -0.87 1.55
C LEU A 100 -10.95 -1.09 0.20
N THR A 101 -11.14 -2.27 -0.42
CA THR A 101 -10.63 -2.53 -1.77
C THR A 101 -11.21 -1.54 -2.77
N VAL A 102 -12.54 -1.36 -2.74
CA VAL A 102 -13.27 -0.42 -3.61
C VAL A 102 -12.83 1.02 -3.36
N SER A 103 -12.70 1.44 -2.09
CA SER A 103 -12.24 2.78 -1.73
C SER A 103 -10.86 3.08 -2.29
N LEU A 104 -9.89 2.16 -2.15
CA LEU A 104 -8.55 2.33 -2.69
C LEU A 104 -8.52 2.41 -4.21
N LEU A 105 -9.29 1.56 -4.89
CA LEU A 105 -9.41 1.56 -6.35
C LEU A 105 -10.05 2.86 -6.85
N ARG A 106 -11.06 3.36 -6.13
CA ARG A 106 -11.70 4.64 -6.42
C ARG A 106 -10.75 5.81 -6.22
N CYS A 107 -10.02 5.87 -5.11
CA CYS A 107 -9.00 6.91 -4.88
C CYS A 107 -7.91 6.88 -5.95
N ALA A 108 -7.42 5.69 -6.33
CA ALA A 108 -6.46 5.50 -7.41
C ALA A 108 -6.98 6.06 -8.74
N HIS A 109 -8.24 5.75 -9.04
CA HIS A 109 -8.94 6.17 -10.24
C HIS A 109 -9.17 7.69 -10.29
N GLU A 110 -9.72 8.29 -9.22
CA GLU A 110 -9.93 9.73 -9.08
C GLU A 110 -8.60 10.51 -9.14
N SER A 111 -7.50 9.88 -8.75
CA SER A 111 -6.13 10.41 -8.89
C SER A 111 -5.50 10.22 -10.29
N GLY A 112 -6.26 9.69 -11.25
CA GLY A 112 -5.84 9.51 -12.64
C GLY A 112 -5.00 8.26 -12.92
N SER A 113 -5.07 7.24 -12.06
CA SER A 113 -4.53 5.91 -12.40
C SER A 113 -5.35 5.29 -13.52
N THR A 114 -4.70 4.91 -14.62
CA THR A 114 -5.36 4.33 -15.79
C THR A 114 -5.32 2.80 -15.79
N THR A 115 -4.56 2.19 -14.88
CA THR A 115 -4.44 0.73 -14.81
C THR A 115 -4.18 0.27 -13.39
N SER A 116 -4.86 -0.80 -12.97
CA SER A 116 -4.70 -1.42 -11.65
C SER A 116 -4.05 -2.80 -11.78
N MET A 117 -3.11 -3.11 -10.91
CA MET A 117 -2.39 -4.39 -10.84
C MET A 117 -2.63 -5.03 -9.47
N GLN A 118 -3.39 -6.11 -9.46
CA GLN A 118 -3.60 -6.90 -8.27
C GLN A 118 -2.38 -7.80 -8.03
N ARG A 119 -1.84 -7.76 -6.81
CA ARG A 119 -0.80 -8.69 -6.39
C ARG A 119 -1.43 -9.92 -5.75
N THR A 120 -1.17 -11.10 -6.32
CA THR A 120 -1.72 -12.38 -5.89
C THR A 120 -0.74 -13.26 -5.14
N ASP A 121 0.55 -12.92 -5.07
CA ASP A 121 1.62 -13.80 -4.55
C ASP A 121 2.04 -13.54 -3.10
N THR A 122 1.56 -12.46 -2.48
CA THR A 122 2.11 -11.95 -1.21
C THR A 122 0.99 -11.63 -0.20
N TRP A 123 0.09 -12.58 0.06
CA TRP A 123 -0.89 -12.46 1.17
C TRP A 123 -0.25 -12.65 2.56
N GLN A 124 0.95 -13.22 2.58
CA GLN A 124 1.83 -13.31 3.74
C GLN A 124 3.21 -12.83 3.31
N LEU A 125 3.89 -12.11 4.20
CA LEU A 125 5.28 -11.78 3.95
C LEU A 125 6.13 -13.04 4.11
N GLY A 126 6.94 -13.32 3.08
CA GLY A 126 7.92 -14.39 3.10
C GLY A 126 9.03 -14.16 4.13
N TRP A 127 9.75 -15.22 4.45
CA TRP A 127 10.92 -15.16 5.33
C TRP A 127 12.07 -14.42 4.65
N ARG A 128 12.60 -13.39 5.30
CA ARG A 128 13.75 -12.61 4.83
C ARG A 128 14.77 -12.52 5.97
N HIS A 129 15.85 -13.30 5.86
CA HIS A 129 16.84 -13.46 6.94
C HIS A 129 17.37 -12.12 7.48
N VAL A 130 17.70 -11.19 6.56
CA VAL A 130 18.22 -9.88 6.94
C VAL A 130 17.15 -9.04 7.64
N ASP A 131 15.91 -9.01 7.12
CA ASP A 131 14.82 -8.24 7.73
C ASP A 131 14.48 -8.75 9.14
N VAL A 132 14.52 -10.06 9.35
CA VAL A 132 14.30 -10.67 10.67
C VAL A 132 15.45 -10.38 11.64
N ALA A 133 16.70 -10.50 11.18
CA ALA A 133 17.88 -10.25 12.02
C ALA A 133 18.02 -8.77 12.42
N THR A 134 17.65 -7.86 11.53
CA THR A 134 17.75 -6.40 11.75
C THR A 134 16.46 -5.78 12.29
N SER A 135 15.38 -6.56 12.43
CA SER A 135 14.05 -6.06 12.77
C SER A 135 13.59 -4.93 11.85
N ASN A 136 13.95 -5.03 10.57
CA ASN A 136 13.72 -4.01 9.56
C ASN A 136 12.28 -4.03 9.04
N ARG A 137 11.32 -3.92 9.97
CA ARG A 137 9.91 -3.74 9.66
C ARG A 137 9.52 -2.34 10.06
N ASP A 138 9.87 -1.37 9.22
CA ASP A 138 9.65 0.07 9.45
C ASP A 138 8.18 0.43 9.70
N LEU A 139 7.25 -0.40 9.23
CA LEU A 139 5.83 -0.24 9.52
C LEU A 139 5.47 -0.48 10.99
N ASN A 140 6.23 -1.29 11.72
CA ASN A 140 6.02 -1.42 13.17
C ASN A 140 6.44 -0.14 13.94
N ARG A 141 7.04 0.84 13.27
CA ARG A 141 7.51 2.11 13.83
C ARG A 141 6.59 3.29 13.49
N GLY A 142 5.35 3.01 13.05
CA GLY A 142 4.37 4.05 12.73
C GLY A 142 4.56 4.75 11.38
N SER A 143 5.30 4.14 10.44
CA SER A 143 5.61 4.71 9.13
C SER A 143 5.15 3.79 7.97
N GLY A 144 4.99 4.30 6.75
CA GLY A 144 4.68 3.45 5.59
C GLY A 144 3.22 3.01 5.45
N ALA A 145 2.31 3.57 6.25
CA ALA A 145 0.86 3.42 6.09
C ALA A 145 0.18 4.69 5.55
N ASP A 146 0.94 5.69 5.05
CA ASP A 146 0.39 6.98 4.61
C ASP A 146 -0.75 6.84 3.59
N LEU A 147 -0.66 5.84 2.71
CA LEU A 147 -1.71 5.52 1.75
C LEU A 147 -3.02 5.07 2.44
N GLY A 148 -2.93 4.15 3.41
CA GLY A 148 -4.09 3.75 4.21
C GLY A 148 -4.61 4.85 5.11
N LEU A 149 -3.71 5.61 5.75
CA LEU A 149 -4.06 6.70 6.66
C LEU A 149 -4.70 7.90 5.96
N SER A 150 -4.58 8.01 4.64
CA SER A 150 -5.28 9.01 3.84
C SER A 150 -6.64 8.53 3.32
N ASP A 151 -6.83 7.21 3.15
CA ASP A 151 -8.07 6.62 2.66
C ASP A 151 -9.27 6.93 3.59
N PRO A 152 -10.39 7.47 3.06
CA PRO A 152 -11.53 7.90 3.87
C PRO A 152 -12.21 6.73 4.60
N PHE A 153 -12.29 5.55 3.96
CA PHE A 153 -12.92 4.37 4.53
C PHE A 153 -12.08 3.78 5.67
N PHE A 154 -10.76 3.66 5.48
CA PHE A 154 -9.84 3.20 6.52
C PHE A 154 -9.80 4.16 7.72
N ARG A 155 -9.81 5.48 7.47
CA ARG A 155 -9.94 6.48 8.55
C ARG A 155 -11.24 6.34 9.33
N ALA A 156 -12.36 6.04 8.67
CA ALA A 156 -13.61 5.76 9.35
C ALA A 156 -13.52 4.50 10.22
N ARG A 157 -12.85 3.44 9.72
CA ARG A 157 -12.62 2.21 10.48
C ARG A 157 -11.75 2.43 11.71
N LEU A 158 -10.70 3.25 11.61
CA LEU A 158 -9.85 3.64 12.73
C LEU A 158 -10.64 4.39 13.81
N ARG A 159 -11.46 5.39 13.42
CA ARG A 159 -12.35 6.10 14.34
C ARG A 159 -13.32 5.16 15.05
N GLY A 160 -13.93 4.23 14.31
CA GLY A 160 -14.82 3.21 14.87
C GLY A 160 -14.16 2.28 15.89
N LYS A 161 -12.83 2.18 15.89
CA LYS A 161 -12.05 1.43 16.89
C LYS A 161 -11.39 2.32 17.96
N GLY A 162 -11.65 3.62 17.96
CA GLY A 162 -11.02 4.56 18.90
C GLY A 162 -9.50 4.69 18.71
N ILE A 163 -9.00 4.45 17.50
CA ILE A 163 -7.57 4.59 17.16
C ILE A 163 -7.38 5.93 16.48
N ASP A 164 -6.66 6.83 17.13
CA ASP A 164 -6.17 8.06 16.52
C ASP A 164 -4.76 7.82 15.95
N PRO A 165 -4.53 7.94 14.63
CA PRO A 165 -3.21 7.83 14.03
C PRO A 165 -2.16 8.82 14.57
N ALA A 166 -2.57 10.00 15.06
CA ALA A 166 -1.66 11.00 15.59
C ALA A 166 -1.14 10.61 16.98
N GLU A 167 -2.03 10.09 17.84
CA GLU A 167 -1.69 9.66 19.20
C GLU A 167 -1.18 8.21 19.26
N GLN A 168 -1.66 7.36 18.35
CA GLN A 168 -1.43 5.91 18.32
C GLN A 168 -0.94 5.42 16.94
N PRO A 169 0.16 5.98 16.39
CA PRO A 169 0.65 5.69 15.03
C PRO A 169 1.01 4.22 14.83
N GLU A 170 1.56 3.56 15.85
CA GLU A 170 1.90 2.14 15.80
C GLU A 170 0.66 1.25 15.65
N LYS A 171 -0.41 1.55 16.39
CA LYS A 171 -1.67 0.79 16.31
C LYS A 171 -2.37 1.00 14.98
N ALA A 172 -2.38 2.24 14.47
CA ALA A 172 -2.96 2.56 13.18
C ALA A 172 -2.21 1.84 12.04
N THR A 173 -0.87 1.80 12.11
CA THR A 173 -0.03 1.14 11.11
C THR A 173 -0.12 -0.39 11.21
N ALA A 174 -0.19 -0.95 12.42
CA ALA A 174 -0.43 -2.38 12.62
C ALA A 174 -1.77 -2.79 12.00
N MET A 175 -2.83 -2.02 12.25
CA MET A 175 -4.14 -2.28 11.66
C MET A 175 -4.14 -2.19 10.13
N TRP A 176 -3.37 -1.25 9.55
CA TRP A 176 -3.20 -1.17 8.11
C TRP A 176 -2.52 -2.42 7.56
N MET A 177 -1.42 -2.86 8.19
CA MET A 177 -0.72 -4.08 7.80
C MET A 177 -1.59 -5.32 7.90
N ASP A 178 -2.33 -5.48 8.98
CA ASP A 178 -3.22 -6.63 9.17
C ASP A 178 -4.36 -6.65 8.14
N SER A 179 -4.72 -5.50 7.57
CA SER A 179 -5.71 -5.43 6.50
C SER A 179 -5.20 -6.01 5.17
N ILE A 180 -3.88 -5.97 4.91
CA ILE A 180 -3.25 -6.38 3.63
C ILE A 180 -2.41 -7.67 3.72
N TRP A 181 -1.81 -7.98 4.88
CA TRP A 181 -0.88 -9.10 5.09
C TRP A 181 -1.31 -9.96 6.27
N HIS A 182 -2.35 -10.72 6.07
CA HIS A 182 -3.04 -11.48 7.11
C HIS A 182 -2.75 -12.98 7.09
N GLY A 183 -1.92 -13.46 6.15
CA GLY A 183 -1.51 -14.86 6.14
C GLY A 183 -2.50 -15.84 5.53
N ARG A 184 -3.54 -15.38 4.83
CA ARG A 184 -4.47 -16.27 4.12
C ARG A 184 -4.45 -15.99 2.63
N ALA A 185 -4.32 -17.04 1.82
CA ALA A 185 -4.47 -16.90 0.38
C ALA A 185 -5.90 -16.48 0.02
N TRP A 186 -6.01 -15.74 -1.08
CA TRP A 186 -7.31 -15.41 -1.66
C TRP A 186 -7.78 -16.52 -2.59
N SER A 187 -9.10 -16.77 -2.62
CA SER A 187 -9.68 -17.59 -3.68
C SER A 187 -9.64 -16.83 -5.01
N TRP A 188 -9.67 -17.56 -6.12
CA TRP A 188 -9.76 -16.96 -7.44
C TRP A 188 -11.04 -16.12 -7.59
N ASP A 189 -12.16 -16.53 -7.00
CA ASP A 189 -13.39 -15.74 -7.05
C ASP A 189 -13.22 -14.37 -6.39
N LYS A 190 -12.54 -14.30 -5.25
CA LYS A 190 -12.24 -13.02 -4.60
C LYS A 190 -11.26 -12.19 -5.46
N ALA A 191 -10.27 -12.83 -6.07
CA ALA A 191 -9.35 -12.14 -6.95
C ALA A 191 -10.09 -11.49 -8.14
N VAL A 192 -10.96 -12.26 -8.80
CA VAL A 192 -11.81 -11.80 -9.92
C VAL A 192 -12.77 -10.71 -9.48
N ARG A 193 -13.41 -10.80 -8.31
CA ARG A 193 -14.27 -9.74 -7.78
C ARG A 193 -13.52 -8.42 -7.58
N ALA A 194 -12.31 -8.47 -7.02
CA ALA A 194 -11.49 -7.27 -6.84
C ALA A 194 -11.07 -6.64 -8.18
N LEU A 195 -10.76 -7.45 -9.20
CA LEU A 195 -10.49 -6.96 -10.56
C LEU A 195 -11.75 -6.39 -11.22
N SER A 196 -12.90 -7.01 -11.00
CA SER A 196 -14.19 -6.53 -11.51
C SER A 196 -14.53 -5.16 -10.93
N ALA A 197 -14.30 -4.96 -9.62
CA ALA A 197 -14.45 -3.65 -8.99
C ALA A 197 -13.52 -2.60 -9.63
N ALA A 198 -12.28 -2.97 -9.97
CA ALA A 198 -11.36 -2.06 -10.66
C ALA A 198 -11.87 -1.67 -12.05
N VAL A 199 -12.45 -2.62 -12.80
CA VAL A 199 -13.06 -2.37 -14.12
C VAL A 199 -14.28 -1.45 -14.00
N VAL A 200 -15.15 -1.67 -13.01
CA VAL A 200 -16.32 -0.82 -12.75
C VAL A 200 -15.90 0.61 -12.44
N CYS A 201 -14.92 0.80 -11.55
CA CYS A 201 -14.38 2.13 -11.27
C CYS A 201 -13.85 2.78 -12.54
N LEU A 202 -13.09 2.05 -13.38
CA LEU A 202 -12.57 2.57 -14.65
C LEU A 202 -13.68 2.94 -15.63
N ALA A 203 -14.72 2.11 -15.77
CA ALA A 203 -15.85 2.37 -16.66
C ALA A 203 -16.69 3.59 -16.25
N GLN A 204 -16.76 3.91 -14.95
CA GLN A 204 -17.46 5.10 -14.45
C GLN A 204 -16.81 6.43 -14.90
N GLN A 205 -15.52 6.47 -15.29
CA GLN A 205 -14.88 7.67 -15.88
C GLN A 205 -15.33 7.96 -17.31
N GLU A 206 -15.70 6.93 -18.07
CA GLU A 206 -16.03 7.09 -19.50
C GLU A 206 -17.49 7.50 -19.72
N GLY A 207 -18.26 7.75 -18.65
CA GLY A 207 -19.68 8.12 -18.74
C GLY A 207 -20.60 6.94 -19.07
N HIS A 208 -20.10 5.71 -19.02
CA HIS A 208 -20.90 4.52 -19.18
C HIS A 208 -21.62 4.20 -17.86
N ALA A 209 -22.96 4.16 -17.89
CA ALA A 209 -23.77 3.82 -16.73
C ALA A 209 -23.47 2.38 -16.28
N VAL A 210 -22.79 2.22 -15.14
CA VAL A 210 -22.52 0.89 -14.59
C VAL A 210 -23.60 0.55 -13.56
N GLY A 211 -24.34 -0.53 -13.82
CA GLY A 211 -25.37 -1.07 -12.94
C GLY A 211 -24.82 -1.53 -11.58
N ASN A 212 -25.71 -1.57 -10.60
CA ASN A 212 -25.43 -1.82 -9.19
C ASN A 212 -24.67 -3.15 -8.97
N ILE A 213 -23.57 -3.10 -8.20
CA ILE A 213 -22.62 -4.22 -7.96
C ILE A 213 -23.31 -5.43 -7.33
N ALA A 214 -24.45 -5.22 -6.65
CA ALA A 214 -25.24 -6.26 -6.00
C ALA A 214 -25.99 -7.21 -6.96
N GLN A 215 -26.04 -6.93 -8.27
CA GLN A 215 -26.80 -7.74 -9.24
C GLN A 215 -25.95 -8.58 -10.20
N ALA A 216 -24.62 -8.53 -10.12
CA ALA A 216 -23.75 -9.31 -11.01
C ALA A 216 -23.72 -10.83 -10.69
N ASP A 217 -24.47 -11.29 -9.69
CA ASP A 217 -24.47 -12.66 -9.16
C ASP A 217 -25.61 -13.56 -9.70
N GLN A 218 -26.30 -13.16 -10.78
CA GLN A 218 -27.43 -13.95 -11.32
C GLN A 218 -27.29 -14.45 -12.75
N THR A 219 -26.16 -14.20 -13.42
CA THR A 219 -25.93 -14.70 -14.78
C THR A 219 -24.48 -15.07 -15.01
N CYS A 220 -24.03 -16.19 -14.43
CA CYS A 220 -23.05 -17.11 -15.00
C CYS A 220 -23.10 -18.43 -14.21
#